data_AF-A0A663EY83-F1
#
_entry.id   AF-A0A663EY83-F1
#
_cell.length_a   1.000
_cell.length_b   1.000
_cell.length_c   1.000
_cell.angle_alpha   90.00
_cell.angle_beta   90.00
_cell.angle_gamma   90.00
#
_symmetry.space_group_name_H-M   'P 1'
#
loop_
_entity.id
_entity.type
_entity.pdbx_description
1 polymer ?
#
loop_
_entity_poly.entity_id
_entity_poly.type
_entity_poly.pdbx_seq_one_letter_code
_entity_poly.pdbx_strand_id
1 'polypeptide(L)'
;MAASRAAGLVSQRAGLQTGSARAALGQTDLLIAGAPPGDPLLQPYFPSRHGPRHNHRYVRDCQPLKYGNVTHETWPSDNRTGGPVATTRTFVSYIPPEGKDHKVVYGHFTFVRNPLRTFSVLEPGGVGGCQAQRRAPVEETAKLGKCLVAQNGGYFDMGTGECLGNVVSDGKLVKNSGGLQNAQFGIRKDGTMVFGYLSEEDVLDQANPFVQLVSGVVWLLRDGEVYVSQSQMAECGEIQTTGTFDKFINVISARTAVGHDRQGQLVLVHVDGQTESRGVNLWEMAEFLKHQGIVNAINLDGGGSATLVLAAHCLHALWDPSSVPSSFDNMWRCPRSISTIMCIHEPACEPADCSGHGNCVEGECHCTEDFWRGPACDILDCGPSNCSLHALTMTDFFVINSLECPMGWYGPNCQKRCACEHMCPCDRETGNCNVTYELAKSFARWEKTWIFMTSVLALLLVISTMGNVGLFLKARSERRHESGNYLYHPLREMNGKASHTSTSAACETEDTQDQIYTCLPFPGKLRLLSEN
;
A
#
# COMPACT_ATOMS: atom_id res chain seq x y z
N MET A 1 -51.72 -53.89 50.54
CA MET A 1 -52.67 -53.30 49.57
C MET A 1 -51.89 -53.06 48.28
N ALA A 2 -51.94 -54.01 47.34
CA ALA A 2 -52.66 -53.90 46.05
C ALA A 2 -52.13 -52.72 45.21
N ALA A 3 -51.18 -52.92 44.29
CA ALA A 3 -51.33 -53.46 42.92
C ALA A 3 -52.05 -52.49 41.96
N SER A 4 -51.34 -52.03 40.91
CA SER A 4 -51.71 -52.34 39.51
C SER A 4 -50.73 -51.72 38.49
N ARG A 5 -50.27 -52.58 37.58
CA ARG A 5 -49.65 -52.30 36.27
C ARG A 5 -50.73 -52.46 35.19
N ALA A 6 -50.63 -51.71 34.09
CA ALA A 6 -50.99 -52.15 32.72
C ALA A 6 -50.40 -51.12 31.73
N ALA A 7 -49.42 -51.45 30.87
CA ALA A 7 -49.57 -52.06 29.54
C ALA A 7 -50.54 -51.24 28.65
N GLY A 8 -50.17 -50.59 27.55
CA GLY A 8 -49.24 -50.95 26.48
C GLY A 8 -50.06 -51.36 25.25
N LEU A 9 -50.02 -50.61 24.15
CA LEU A 9 -50.28 -51.12 22.79
C LEU A 9 -50.01 -50.09 21.69
N VAL A 10 -49.40 -50.61 20.63
CA VAL A 10 -48.93 -50.00 19.38
C VAL A 10 -49.97 -50.23 18.28
N SER A 11 -50.16 -49.28 17.35
CA SER A 11 -50.57 -49.51 15.94
C SER A 11 -50.48 -48.19 15.16
N GLN A 12 -49.46 -47.94 14.32
CA GLN A 12 -49.32 -48.23 12.87
C GLN A 12 -50.29 -47.52 11.89
N ARG A 13 -49.64 -46.75 10.98
CA ARG A 13 -49.96 -46.40 9.56
C ARG A 13 -51.10 -45.42 9.23
N ALA A 14 -50.74 -44.30 8.60
CA ALA A 14 -50.82 -44.09 7.13
C ALA A 14 -50.42 -42.63 6.78
N GLY A 15 -49.64 -42.44 5.71
CA GLY A 15 -49.09 -41.14 5.32
C GLY A 15 -49.90 -40.39 4.27
N LEU A 16 -49.51 -39.12 4.03
CA LEU A 16 -49.36 -38.45 2.72
C LEU A 16 -48.77 -37.04 2.98
N GLN A 17 -47.46 -36.86 2.76
CA GLN A 17 -46.90 -36.01 1.69
C GLN A 17 -47.58 -34.64 1.46
N THR A 18 -46.90 -33.57 1.88
CA THR A 18 -46.62 -32.41 1.01
C THR A 18 -45.20 -31.92 1.30
N GLY A 19 -44.36 -31.93 0.26
CA GLY A 19 -42.97 -31.50 0.33
C GLY A 19 -42.83 -30.00 0.11
N SER A 20 -41.93 -29.37 0.86
CA SER A 20 -41.23 -28.17 0.43
C SER A 20 -39.74 -28.46 0.50
N ALA A 21 -39.12 -28.49 -0.68
CA ALA A 21 -37.72 -28.84 -0.88
C ALA A 21 -36.82 -27.74 -0.30
N ARG A 22 -36.04 -28.06 0.73
CA ARG A 22 -34.82 -27.33 1.05
C ARG A 22 -33.75 -27.72 0.03
N ALA A 23 -33.53 -26.85 -0.95
CA ALA A 23 -32.32 -26.89 -1.77
C ALA A 23 -31.15 -26.41 -0.90
N ALA A 24 -30.35 -27.36 -0.43
CA ALA A 24 -28.96 -27.12 -0.05
C ALA A 24 -28.12 -27.15 -1.32
N LEU A 25 -27.24 -26.16 -1.50
CA LEU A 25 -25.90 -26.21 -2.10
C LEU A 25 -25.57 -24.87 -2.77
N GLY A 26 -24.48 -24.24 -2.33
CA GLY A 26 -23.87 -23.09 -3.00
C GLY A 26 -23.39 -21.95 -2.10
N GLN A 27 -23.04 -22.21 -0.84
CA GLN A 27 -22.12 -21.30 -0.13
C GLN A 27 -20.75 -21.51 -0.78
N THR A 28 -20.34 -20.58 -1.64
CA THR A 28 -18.94 -20.46 -2.04
C THR A 28 -18.16 -20.10 -0.79
N ASP A 29 -17.51 -21.10 -0.21
CA ASP A 29 -16.45 -20.92 0.77
C ASP A 29 -15.43 -19.95 0.17
N LEU A 30 -15.48 -18.71 0.63
CA LEU A 30 -14.35 -17.79 0.52
C LEU A 30 -13.23 -18.49 1.29
N LEU A 31 -12.32 -19.14 0.56
CA LEU A 31 -11.08 -19.66 1.11
C LEU A 31 -10.36 -18.48 1.76
N ILE A 32 -10.51 -18.36 3.07
CA ILE A 32 -9.60 -17.62 3.94
C ILE A 32 -8.23 -18.19 3.59
N ALA A 33 -7.40 -17.38 2.92
CA ALA A 33 -6.01 -17.71 2.68
C ALA A 33 -5.33 -17.83 4.05
N GLY A 34 -5.33 -19.03 4.61
CA GLY A 34 -4.49 -19.39 5.74
C GLY A 34 -3.04 -19.13 5.34
N ALA A 35 -2.35 -18.32 6.15
CA ALA A 35 -0.93 -18.10 5.99
C ALA A 35 -0.21 -19.47 5.93
N PRO A 36 0.73 -19.68 5.01
CA PRO A 36 1.42 -20.96 4.89
C PRO A 36 2.17 -21.28 6.19
N PRO A 37 2.33 -22.57 6.53
CA PRO A 37 3.10 -22.96 7.69
C PRO A 37 4.59 -22.72 7.43
N GLY A 38 5.27 -21.95 8.30
CA GLY A 38 6.73 -22.06 8.40
C GLY A 38 7.58 -20.80 8.57
N ASP A 39 7.06 -19.63 8.96
CA ASP A 39 7.93 -18.51 9.39
C ASP A 39 7.63 -18.08 10.83
N PRO A 40 8.63 -17.97 11.73
CA PRO A 40 8.41 -17.56 13.11
C PRO A 40 7.87 -16.13 13.15
N LEU A 41 6.65 -15.97 13.65
CA LEU A 41 6.06 -14.66 13.89
C LEU A 41 6.89 -13.92 14.94
N LEU A 42 7.30 -12.69 14.60
CA LEU A 42 7.97 -11.80 15.52
C LEU A 42 6.91 -11.03 16.33
N GLN A 43 6.59 -11.53 17.52
CA GLN A 43 5.57 -10.94 18.39
C GLN A 43 6.18 -10.47 19.71
N PRO A 44 5.95 -9.21 20.14
CA PRO A 44 6.46 -8.72 21.42
C PRO A 44 5.69 -9.30 22.62
N TYR A 45 4.40 -9.60 22.44
CA TYR A 45 3.50 -10.06 23.49
C TYR A 45 2.79 -11.36 23.10
N PHE A 46 2.32 -12.10 24.10
CA PHE A 46 1.50 -13.29 23.86
C PHE A 46 0.18 -12.95 23.14
N PRO A 47 -0.39 -13.88 22.34
CA PRO A 47 -1.52 -13.62 21.45
C PRO A 47 -2.80 -13.07 22.11
N SER A 48 -2.93 -13.19 23.43
CA SER A 48 -4.13 -12.74 24.12
C SER A 48 -4.19 -11.24 24.35
N ARG A 49 -3.05 -10.52 24.41
CA ARG A 49 -3.00 -9.07 24.74
C ARG A 49 -1.73 -8.38 24.25
N HIS A 50 -1.89 -7.21 23.65
CA HIS A 50 -0.80 -6.30 23.27
C HIS A 50 -0.58 -5.22 24.35
N GLY A 51 0.68 -4.83 24.60
CA GLY A 51 1.06 -3.75 25.51
C GLY A 51 1.17 -4.12 27.00
N PRO A 52 1.79 -3.25 27.82
CA PRO A 52 1.86 -3.40 29.27
C PRO A 52 0.51 -3.12 29.96
N ARG A 53 0.42 -3.49 31.25
CA ARG A 53 -0.79 -3.27 32.08
C ARG A 53 -0.74 -2.03 32.95
N HIS A 54 0.45 -1.47 33.17
CA HIS A 54 0.61 -0.29 34.01
C HIS A 54 0.24 0.99 33.25
N ASN A 55 -0.04 2.04 34.01
CA ASN A 55 -0.46 3.33 33.47
C ASN A 55 0.75 4.21 33.12
N HIS A 56 0.46 5.35 32.47
CA HIS A 56 1.48 6.36 32.12
C HIS A 56 2.27 6.87 33.34
N ARG A 57 1.64 6.98 34.51
CA ARG A 57 2.31 7.40 35.74
C ARG A 57 3.46 6.46 36.12
N TYR A 58 3.26 5.15 35.98
CA TYR A 58 4.31 4.17 36.24
C TYR A 58 5.52 4.39 35.31
N VAL A 59 5.28 4.61 34.02
CA VAL A 59 6.36 4.89 33.04
C VAL A 59 7.17 6.12 33.45
N ARG A 60 6.49 7.19 33.85
CA ARG A 60 7.12 8.41 34.34
C ARG A 60 7.92 8.19 35.63
N ASP A 61 7.39 7.42 36.57
CA ASP A 61 8.04 7.22 37.88
C ASP A 61 9.23 6.24 37.79
N CYS A 62 9.24 5.35 36.78
CA CYS A 62 10.31 4.37 36.55
C CYS A 62 11.40 4.82 35.54
N GLN A 63 11.23 5.95 34.86
CA GLN A 63 12.23 6.42 33.89
C GLN A 63 13.48 7.00 34.59
N PRO A 64 14.62 7.10 33.89
CA PRO A 64 15.82 7.73 34.45
C PRO A 64 15.60 9.18 34.88
N LEU A 65 16.10 9.54 36.07
CA LEU A 65 15.95 10.89 36.67
C LEU A 65 16.37 12.04 35.76
N LYS A 66 17.31 11.82 34.82
CA LYS A 66 17.76 12.85 33.87
C LYS A 66 16.65 13.39 32.97
N TYR A 67 15.56 12.65 32.78
CA TYR A 67 14.40 13.06 31.97
C TYR A 67 13.27 13.71 32.79
N GLY A 68 13.43 13.81 34.12
CA GLY A 68 12.44 14.39 35.00
C GLY A 68 11.06 13.74 34.86
N ASN A 69 10.04 14.56 34.65
CA ASN A 69 8.64 14.12 34.52
C ASN A 69 8.17 13.96 33.07
N VAL A 70 9.03 14.25 32.09
CA VAL A 70 8.67 14.24 30.68
C VAL A 70 8.98 12.86 30.10
N THR A 71 7.99 12.19 29.52
CA THR A 71 8.09 10.82 29.00
C THR A 71 8.17 10.75 27.47
N HIS A 72 8.29 11.88 26.80
CA HIS A 72 8.39 12.01 25.36
C HIS A 72 9.39 13.11 24.99
N GLU A 73 10.00 13.03 23.82
CA GLU A 73 10.80 14.11 23.24
C GLU A 73 10.02 14.80 22.13
N THR A 74 10.32 16.09 21.94
CA THR A 74 9.75 16.91 20.87
C THR A 74 10.84 17.51 20.02
N TRP A 75 10.60 17.62 18.70
CA TRP A 75 11.53 18.23 17.77
C TRP A 75 10.78 18.95 16.65
N PRO A 76 11.17 20.19 16.27
CA PRO A 76 10.54 20.86 15.14
C PRO A 76 10.84 20.10 13.84
N SER A 77 9.82 19.82 13.04
CA SER A 77 10.04 19.22 11.72
C SER A 77 10.72 20.19 10.76
N ASP A 78 11.52 19.62 9.85
CA ASP A 78 12.04 20.32 8.68
C ASP A 78 10.88 20.89 7.87
N ASN A 79 10.93 22.18 7.53
CA ASN A 79 9.89 22.86 6.75
C ASN A 79 10.38 23.29 5.35
N ARG A 80 11.56 22.84 4.93
CA ARG A 80 12.13 23.16 3.61
C ARG A 80 11.30 22.48 2.52
N THR A 81 10.90 23.27 1.52
CA THR A 81 10.15 22.80 0.34
C THR A 81 11.04 22.48 -0.86
N GLY A 82 12.28 22.98 -0.90
CA GLY A 82 13.17 22.78 -2.04
C GLY A 82 13.78 21.37 -2.14
N GLY A 83 13.72 20.80 -3.36
CA GLY A 83 14.31 19.51 -3.72
C GLY A 83 13.32 18.34 -3.59
N PRO A 84 13.74 17.08 -3.82
CA PRO A 84 12.83 15.94 -3.74
C PRO A 84 12.24 15.75 -2.33
N VAL A 85 10.93 15.47 -2.26
CA VAL A 85 10.18 15.21 -1.02
C VAL A 85 10.86 14.16 -0.14
N ALA A 86 11.34 13.08 -0.75
CA ALA A 86 12.10 12.05 -0.06
C ALA A 86 13.33 11.61 -0.85
N THR A 87 14.38 11.21 -0.12
CA THR A 87 15.58 10.61 -0.68
C THR A 87 15.82 9.27 0.01
N THR A 88 15.68 8.19 -0.74
CA THR A 88 15.96 6.83 -0.25
C THR A 88 17.39 6.43 -0.59
N ARG A 89 18.12 5.93 0.41
CA ARG A 89 19.48 5.40 0.30
C ARG A 89 19.48 3.94 0.70
N THR A 90 19.80 3.06 -0.24
CA THR A 90 20.06 1.65 0.03
C THR A 90 21.43 1.49 0.68
N PHE A 91 21.52 0.59 1.66
CA PHE A 91 22.78 0.21 2.26
C PHE A 91 22.95 -1.31 2.31
N VAL A 92 24.21 -1.71 2.28
CA VAL A 92 24.67 -3.05 2.63
C VAL A 92 25.76 -2.84 3.66
N SER A 93 25.55 -3.29 4.88
CA SER A 93 26.44 -3.01 6.02
C SER A 93 26.77 -4.27 6.79
N TYR A 94 27.93 -4.26 7.42
CA TYR A 94 28.39 -5.32 8.32
C TYR A 94 28.00 -4.94 9.75
N ILE A 95 27.30 -5.84 10.46
CA ILE A 95 26.85 -5.62 11.83
C ILE A 95 27.30 -6.78 12.73
N PRO A 96 28.10 -6.55 13.80
CA PRO A 96 28.79 -5.28 14.10
C PRO A 96 29.83 -4.93 13.02
N PRO A 97 30.25 -3.64 12.94
CA PRO A 97 31.19 -3.18 11.90
C PRO A 97 32.60 -3.75 12.05
N GLU A 98 32.97 -4.16 13.26
CA GLU A 98 34.28 -4.75 13.57
C GLU A 98 34.09 -6.14 14.20
N GLY A 99 35.02 -7.06 13.92
CA GLY A 99 35.01 -8.42 14.44
C GLY A 99 34.84 -9.49 13.37
N LYS A 100 35.02 -10.75 13.78
CA LYS A 100 35.01 -11.92 12.89
C LYS A 100 33.60 -12.48 12.62
N ASP A 101 32.62 -12.11 13.44
CA ASP A 101 31.24 -12.62 13.39
C ASP A 101 30.27 -11.60 12.78
N HIS A 102 30.75 -10.77 11.85
CA HIS A 102 29.88 -9.79 11.19
C HIS A 102 28.84 -10.48 10.30
N LYS A 103 27.61 -9.97 10.33
CA LYS A 103 26.58 -10.32 9.35
C LYS A 103 26.37 -9.20 8.35
N VAL A 104 26.08 -9.59 7.11
CA VAL A 104 25.69 -8.65 6.06
C VAL A 104 24.21 -8.34 6.23
N VAL A 105 23.89 -7.06 6.33
CA VAL A 105 22.54 -6.55 6.50
C VAL A 105 22.21 -5.61 5.35
N TYR A 106 21.07 -5.87 4.73
CA TYR A 106 20.50 -5.07 3.64
C TYR A 106 19.41 -4.18 4.21
N GLY A 107 19.28 -2.98 3.66
CA GLY A 107 18.22 -2.09 4.10
C GLY A 107 18.23 -0.75 3.41
N HIS A 108 17.35 0.12 3.87
CA HIS A 108 17.08 1.42 3.29
C HIS A 108 16.88 2.47 4.38
N PHE A 109 17.47 3.65 4.18
CA PHE A 109 17.09 4.88 4.88
C PHE A 109 16.33 5.77 3.92
N THR A 110 15.15 6.24 4.32
CA THR A 110 14.39 7.26 3.57
C THR A 110 14.32 8.52 4.39
N PHE A 111 14.99 9.58 3.91
CA PHE A 111 14.97 10.90 4.52
C PHE A 111 13.87 11.74 3.88
N VAL A 112 12.97 12.27 4.69
CA VAL A 112 11.75 12.96 4.28
C VAL A 112 11.84 14.43 4.68
N ARG A 113 11.59 15.31 3.72
CA ARG A 113 11.48 16.77 3.93
C ARG A 113 10.03 17.18 4.10
N ASN A 114 9.82 18.24 4.87
CA ASN A 114 8.48 18.79 5.13
C ASN A 114 7.47 17.73 5.58
N PRO A 115 7.79 16.89 6.59
CA PRO A 115 6.94 15.75 6.95
C PRO A 115 5.55 16.19 7.45
N LEU A 116 5.37 17.44 7.89
CA LEU A 116 4.03 17.97 8.18
C LEU A 116 3.10 17.90 6.95
N ARG A 117 3.64 18.11 5.75
CA ARG A 117 2.89 18.17 4.48
C ARG A 117 3.02 16.91 3.63
N THR A 118 4.07 16.11 3.84
CA THR A 118 4.47 15.02 2.92
C THR A 118 4.40 13.63 3.54
N PHE A 119 4.07 13.52 4.83
CA PHE A 119 3.94 12.25 5.53
C PHE A 119 2.52 12.05 6.07
N SER A 120 1.97 10.85 5.82
CA SER A 120 0.69 10.41 6.36
C SER A 120 0.76 8.99 6.93
N VAL A 121 0.05 8.77 8.04
CA VAL A 121 -0.31 7.44 8.52
C VAL A 121 -1.62 7.04 7.85
N LEU A 122 -1.63 5.95 7.09
CA LEU A 122 -2.82 5.49 6.36
C LEU A 122 -3.38 4.20 6.96
N GLU A 123 -4.70 4.10 6.98
CA GLU A 123 -5.45 2.89 7.34
C GLU A 123 -5.37 1.80 6.24
N PRO A 124 -5.46 0.50 6.59
CA PRO A 124 -5.35 -0.60 5.64
C PRO A 124 -6.45 -0.54 4.57
N GLY A 125 -6.05 -0.41 3.30
CA GLY A 125 -6.98 -0.32 2.17
C GLY A 125 -7.85 0.95 2.18
N GLY A 126 -7.38 2.02 2.81
CA GLY A 126 -8.03 3.33 2.85
C GLY A 126 -8.86 3.60 4.11
N VAL A 127 -9.50 4.77 4.13
CA VAL A 127 -10.24 5.30 5.30
C VAL A 127 -11.28 4.30 5.81
N GLY A 128 -11.30 4.08 7.12
CA GLY A 128 -12.16 3.11 7.79
C GLY A 128 -11.63 1.67 7.79
N GLY A 129 -10.44 1.43 7.23
CA GLY A 129 -9.79 0.13 7.22
C GLY A 129 -9.60 -0.47 8.62
N CYS A 130 -9.24 0.34 9.60
CA CYS A 130 -9.05 -0.13 10.98
C CYS A 130 -10.37 -0.53 11.64
N GLN A 131 -11.44 0.25 11.42
CA GLN A 131 -12.77 -0.07 11.94
C GLN A 131 -13.32 -1.37 11.34
N ALA A 132 -13.01 -1.62 10.06
CA ALA A 132 -13.37 -2.84 9.36
C ALA A 132 -12.45 -4.04 9.67
N GLN A 133 -11.43 -3.87 10.54
CA GLN A 133 -10.41 -4.88 10.82
C GLN A 133 -9.75 -5.43 9.55
N ARG A 134 -9.59 -4.57 8.54
CA ARG A 134 -9.03 -4.94 7.25
C ARG A 134 -7.52 -5.13 7.38
N ARG A 135 -7.00 -6.06 6.58
CA ARG A 135 -5.57 -6.18 6.32
C ARG A 135 -5.32 -6.07 4.82
N ALA A 136 -4.32 -5.30 4.41
CA ALA A 136 -3.96 -5.11 3.02
C ALA A 136 -2.43 -5.08 2.86
N PRO A 137 -1.86 -5.53 1.73
CA PRO A 137 -0.45 -5.31 1.45
C PRO A 137 -0.13 -3.81 1.42
N VAL A 138 1.11 -3.45 1.75
CA VAL A 138 1.56 -2.04 1.73
C VAL A 138 1.34 -1.41 0.35
N GLU A 139 1.62 -2.16 -0.72
CA GLU A 139 1.47 -1.72 -2.10
C GLU A 139 0.03 -1.27 -2.43
N GLU A 140 -0.98 -2.02 -1.99
CA GLU A 140 -2.38 -1.70 -2.27
C GLU A 140 -2.78 -0.38 -1.62
N THR A 141 -2.45 -0.22 -0.34
CA THR A 141 -2.74 1.01 0.41
C THR A 141 -1.92 2.19 -0.11
N ALA A 142 -0.66 1.94 -0.50
CA ALA A 142 0.23 2.97 -1.03
C ALA A 142 -0.26 3.53 -2.38
N LYS A 143 -0.83 2.68 -3.25
CA LYS A 143 -1.44 3.12 -4.51
C LYS A 143 -2.62 4.06 -4.26
N LEU A 144 -3.48 3.73 -3.30
CA LEU A 144 -4.62 4.58 -2.93
C LEU A 144 -4.17 5.93 -2.36
N GLY A 145 -3.12 5.91 -1.53
CA GLY A 145 -2.52 7.12 -0.94
C GLY A 145 -1.58 7.89 -1.86
N LYS A 146 -1.39 7.45 -3.12
CA LYS A 146 -0.43 8.03 -4.08
C LYS A 146 0.98 8.21 -3.48
N CYS A 147 1.42 7.23 -2.69
CA CYS A 147 2.70 7.32 -1.99
C CYS A 147 3.88 7.18 -2.97
N LEU A 148 4.85 8.08 -2.86
CA LEU A 148 6.18 7.99 -3.48
C LEU A 148 7.01 6.89 -2.82
N VAL A 149 6.95 6.82 -1.48
CA VAL A 149 7.59 5.79 -0.66
C VAL A 149 6.58 5.34 0.40
N ALA A 150 6.47 4.05 0.63
CA ALA A 150 5.64 3.52 1.71
C ALA A 150 6.33 2.39 2.47
N GLN A 151 6.17 2.37 3.79
CA GLN A 151 6.59 1.26 4.64
C GLN A 151 5.41 0.80 5.50
N ASN A 152 5.43 -0.43 6.01
CA ASN A 152 4.44 -0.86 6.99
C ASN A 152 4.51 0.00 8.28
N GLY A 153 3.37 0.16 8.96
CA GLY A 153 3.24 1.02 10.13
C GLY A 153 3.19 0.24 11.44
N GLY A 154 2.12 0.50 12.20
CA GLY A 154 1.92 -0.04 13.54
C GLY A 154 1.54 -1.52 13.57
N TYR A 155 1.52 -2.06 14.79
CA TYR A 155 1.16 -3.45 15.06
C TYR A 155 -0.33 -3.70 14.88
N PHE A 156 -0.68 -4.98 14.70
CA PHE A 156 -2.06 -5.43 14.56
C PHE A 156 -2.21 -6.86 15.06
N ASP A 157 -3.45 -7.25 15.35
CA ASP A 157 -3.78 -8.63 15.67
C ASP A 157 -3.82 -9.48 14.39
N MET A 158 -2.96 -10.50 14.30
CA MET A 158 -2.86 -11.36 13.12
C MET A 158 -4.09 -12.26 12.90
N GLY A 159 -4.85 -12.55 13.96
CA GLY A 159 -6.04 -13.39 13.91
C GLY A 159 -7.30 -12.62 13.54
N THR A 160 -7.46 -11.39 14.05
CA THR A 160 -8.66 -10.57 13.81
C THR A 160 -8.46 -9.48 12.75
N GLY A 161 -7.24 -8.98 12.58
CA GLY A 161 -6.95 -7.79 11.76
C GLY A 161 -7.15 -6.46 12.48
N GLU A 162 -7.42 -6.46 13.79
CA GLU A 162 -7.59 -5.24 14.58
C GLU A 162 -6.28 -4.41 14.63
N CYS A 163 -6.38 -3.10 14.36
CA CYS A 163 -5.29 -2.14 14.55
C CYS A 163 -5.01 -1.92 16.05
N LEU A 164 -3.73 -1.95 16.44
CA LEU A 164 -3.30 -1.83 17.83
C LEU A 164 -2.62 -0.48 18.10
N GLY A 165 -2.74 -0.02 19.35
CA GLY A 165 -2.20 1.27 19.78
C GLY A 165 -3.01 2.49 19.32
N ASN A 166 -2.44 3.68 19.50
CA ASN A 166 -3.02 4.93 19.01
C ASN A 166 -2.76 5.09 17.51
N VAL A 167 -3.80 5.50 16.78
CA VAL A 167 -3.72 5.81 15.35
C VAL A 167 -4.47 7.11 15.08
N VAL A 168 -3.74 8.09 14.53
CA VAL A 168 -4.31 9.32 13.95
C VAL A 168 -3.86 9.38 12.50
N SER A 169 -4.83 9.54 11.60
CA SER A 169 -4.63 9.57 10.16
C SER A 169 -5.21 10.87 9.62
N ASP A 170 -4.34 11.74 9.09
CA ASP A 170 -4.71 13.05 8.51
C ASP A 170 -5.62 13.90 9.44
N GLY A 171 -5.26 13.96 10.72
CA GLY A 171 -5.99 14.71 11.76
C GLY A 171 -7.22 14.00 12.32
N LYS A 172 -7.59 12.82 11.79
CA LYS A 172 -8.69 12.02 12.31
C LYS A 172 -8.17 10.98 13.31
N LEU A 173 -8.68 11.01 14.54
CA LEU A 173 -8.45 9.95 15.52
C LEU A 173 -9.16 8.67 15.06
N VAL A 174 -8.39 7.69 14.60
CA VAL A 174 -8.87 6.39 14.10
C VAL A 174 -9.01 5.39 15.24
N LYS A 175 -8.01 5.34 16.13
CA LYS A 175 -7.96 4.43 17.27
C LYS A 175 -7.35 5.14 18.47
N ASN A 176 -8.04 5.07 19.61
CA ASN A 176 -7.50 5.41 20.91
C ASN A 176 -7.22 4.12 21.67
N SER A 177 -6.01 3.99 22.21
CA SER A 177 -5.56 2.84 22.98
C SER A 177 -6.00 2.88 24.46
N GLY A 178 -6.55 4.00 24.94
CA GLY A 178 -6.96 4.18 26.34
C GLY A 178 -5.77 4.32 27.29
N GLY A 179 -4.70 4.99 26.84
CA GLY A 179 -3.50 5.23 27.66
C GLY A 179 -2.57 4.03 27.79
N LEU A 180 -2.62 3.07 26.86
CA LEU A 180 -1.69 1.95 26.80
C LEU A 180 -0.27 2.42 26.46
N GLN A 181 0.70 1.94 27.22
CA GLN A 181 2.06 2.48 27.21
C GLN A 181 2.99 1.71 26.27
N ASN A 182 2.93 2.05 24.99
CA ASN A 182 3.95 1.67 24.01
C ASN A 182 4.61 2.91 23.42
N ALA A 183 5.76 2.72 22.76
CA ALA A 183 6.46 3.80 22.08
C ALA A 183 5.60 4.38 20.93
N GLN A 184 5.51 5.70 20.84
CA GLN A 184 4.68 6.40 19.85
C GLN A 184 5.51 7.39 19.04
N PHE A 185 5.09 7.58 17.80
CA PHE A 185 5.56 8.64 16.92
C PHE A 185 4.35 9.39 16.37
N GLY A 186 4.39 10.71 16.44
CA GLY A 186 3.37 11.55 15.82
C GLY A 186 3.89 12.91 15.41
N ILE A 187 3.09 13.59 14.60
CA ILE A 187 3.31 14.99 14.18
C ILE A 187 2.11 15.79 14.65
N ARG A 188 2.36 16.89 15.36
CA ARG A 188 1.33 17.84 15.78
C ARG A 188 1.02 18.85 14.67
N LYS A 189 -0.10 19.56 14.81
CA LYS A 189 -0.60 20.52 13.82
C LYS A 189 0.38 21.66 13.50
N ASP A 190 1.22 22.04 14.45
CA ASP A 190 2.29 23.03 14.28
C ASP A 190 3.56 22.49 13.60
N GLY A 191 3.61 21.20 13.26
CA GLY A 191 4.78 20.53 12.71
C GLY A 191 5.75 19.99 13.76
N THR A 192 5.42 20.04 15.05
CA THR A 192 6.25 19.40 16.09
C THR A 192 6.16 17.89 15.98
N MET A 193 7.29 17.22 15.78
CA MET A 193 7.41 15.76 15.88
C MET A 193 7.53 15.36 17.34
N VAL A 194 6.84 14.27 17.72
CA VAL A 194 6.81 13.76 19.09
C VAL A 194 7.17 12.28 19.08
N PHE A 195 8.11 11.89 19.94
CA PHE A 195 8.57 10.51 20.11
C PHE A 195 8.52 10.10 21.59
N GLY A 196 8.03 8.91 21.91
CA GLY A 196 8.09 8.35 23.26
C GLY A 196 6.75 7.90 23.81
N TYR A 197 6.53 8.08 25.11
CA TYR A 197 5.33 7.60 25.80
C TYR A 197 4.35 8.74 26.09
N LEU A 198 3.12 8.56 25.62
CA LEU A 198 2.05 9.55 25.74
C LEU A 198 0.95 9.04 26.67
N SER A 199 0.41 9.94 27.48
CA SER A 199 -0.84 9.70 28.19
C SER A 199 -2.03 9.82 27.24
N GLU A 200 -3.20 9.36 27.65
CA GLU A 200 -4.42 9.56 26.87
C GLU A 200 -4.77 11.06 26.73
N GLU A 201 -4.48 11.87 27.76
CA GLU A 201 -4.67 13.32 27.72
C GLU A 201 -3.77 13.98 26.67
N ASP A 202 -2.51 13.56 26.57
CA ASP A 202 -1.58 14.08 25.55
C ASP A 202 -2.08 13.81 24.12
N VAL A 203 -2.68 12.64 23.90
CA VAL A 203 -3.22 12.22 22.60
C VAL A 203 -4.49 12.99 22.24
N LEU A 204 -5.31 13.32 23.24
CA LEU A 204 -6.59 14.01 23.08
C LEU A 204 -6.48 15.54 23.17
N ASP A 205 -5.26 16.09 23.29
CA ASP A 205 -5.02 17.51 23.34
C ASP A 205 -5.59 18.23 22.10
N GLN A 206 -6.45 19.21 22.33
CA GLN A 206 -7.11 20.01 21.29
C GLN A 206 -6.38 21.31 20.97
N ALA A 207 -5.46 21.76 21.83
CA ALA A 207 -4.75 23.03 21.63
C ALA A 207 -3.75 22.93 20.47
N ASN A 208 -3.00 21.83 20.41
CA ASN A 208 -2.12 21.50 19.29
C ASN A 208 -2.26 20.01 18.94
N PRO A 209 -3.35 19.61 18.27
CA PRO A 209 -3.70 18.21 18.09
C PRO A 209 -2.69 17.49 17.19
N PHE A 210 -2.61 16.18 17.36
CA PHE A 210 -1.90 15.32 16.41
C PHE A 210 -2.61 15.33 15.05
N VAL A 211 -1.82 15.49 13.99
CA VAL A 211 -2.26 15.28 12.60
C VAL A 211 -1.88 13.90 12.10
N GLN A 212 -0.79 13.33 12.62
CA GLN A 212 -0.38 11.95 12.37
C GLN A 212 0.05 11.33 13.69
N LEU A 213 -0.33 10.06 13.94
CA LEU A 213 0.10 9.31 15.12
C LEU A 213 0.07 7.82 14.83
N VAL A 214 1.14 7.12 15.21
CA VAL A 214 1.23 5.66 15.13
C VAL A 214 1.99 5.13 16.35
N SER A 215 1.57 3.96 16.83
CA SER A 215 2.24 3.27 17.94
C SER A 215 3.11 2.13 17.42
N GLY A 216 4.34 2.08 17.92
CA GLY A 216 5.29 0.99 17.75
C GLY A 216 5.44 0.18 19.03
N VAL A 217 6.55 -0.54 19.16
CA VAL A 217 6.95 -1.24 20.39
C VAL A 217 8.46 -1.13 20.52
N VAL A 218 8.95 -0.67 21.67
CA VAL A 218 10.32 -0.27 21.98
C VAL A 218 10.71 1.11 21.40
N TRP A 219 11.08 2.02 22.29
CA TRP A 219 11.75 3.28 21.97
C TRP A 219 13.27 3.01 21.84
N LEU A 220 13.79 3.06 20.61
CA LEU A 220 15.17 2.68 20.29
C LEU A 220 16.18 3.73 20.75
N LEU A 221 15.94 4.99 20.40
CA LEU A 221 16.82 6.11 20.69
C LEU A 221 16.07 7.26 21.32
N ARG A 222 16.59 7.76 22.44
CA ARG A 222 16.10 8.97 23.11
C ARG A 222 17.26 9.96 23.26
N ASP A 223 17.12 11.14 22.66
CA ASP A 223 18.13 12.21 22.71
C ASP A 223 19.53 11.74 22.28
N GLY A 224 19.59 10.97 21.18
CA GLY A 224 20.83 10.43 20.62
C GLY A 224 21.43 9.25 21.39
N GLU A 225 20.74 8.74 22.42
CA GLU A 225 21.21 7.62 23.25
C GLU A 225 20.32 6.39 23.14
N VAL A 226 20.93 5.20 23.21
CA VAL A 226 20.22 3.91 23.19
C VAL A 226 19.28 3.82 24.41
N TYR A 227 18.01 3.50 24.15
CA TYR A 227 16.93 3.52 25.15
C TYR A 227 16.16 2.18 25.27
N VAL A 228 16.74 1.10 24.72
CA VAL A 228 16.11 -0.23 24.68
C VAL A 228 15.88 -0.82 26.08
N SER A 229 16.84 -0.70 27.01
CA SER A 229 16.68 -1.20 28.38
C SER A 229 15.53 -0.52 29.13
N GLN A 230 15.38 0.79 28.96
CA GLN A 230 14.35 1.56 29.62
C GLN A 230 12.99 1.25 29.00
N SER A 231 12.95 1.04 27.69
CA SER A 231 11.76 0.56 26.99
C SER A 231 11.33 -0.82 27.46
N GLN A 232 12.28 -1.72 27.74
CA GLN A 232 11.98 -3.02 28.33
C GLN A 232 11.25 -2.87 29.67
N MET A 233 11.66 -1.95 30.52
CA MET A 233 10.98 -1.67 31.79
C MET A 233 9.63 -0.97 31.60
N ALA A 234 9.54 -0.04 30.63
CA ALA A 234 8.35 0.76 30.38
C ALA A 234 7.25 0.03 29.61
N GLU A 235 7.59 -0.98 28.80
CA GLU A 235 6.64 -1.64 27.88
C GLU A 235 6.43 -3.13 28.21
N CYS A 236 7.23 -3.71 29.11
CA CYS A 236 7.01 -5.05 29.62
C CYS A 236 5.97 -5.03 30.75
N GLY A 237 4.97 -5.90 30.68
CA GLY A 237 4.06 -6.10 31.81
C GLY A 237 4.70 -7.01 32.86
N GLU A 238 4.62 -6.64 34.15
CA GLU A 238 5.16 -7.42 35.29
C GLU A 238 4.65 -8.88 35.39
N ILE A 239 3.58 -9.22 34.65
CA ILE A 239 2.85 -10.49 34.73
C ILE A 239 3.04 -11.36 33.47
N GLN A 240 3.76 -10.87 32.46
CA GLN A 240 4.17 -11.70 31.33
C GLN A 240 5.52 -12.35 31.70
N THR A 241 5.65 -13.66 31.51
CA THR A 241 6.96 -14.31 31.57
C THR A 241 7.89 -13.57 30.62
N THR A 242 8.90 -12.90 31.17
CA THR A 242 9.81 -11.98 30.44
C THR A 242 10.44 -12.60 29.18
N GLY A 243 10.43 -13.93 29.07
CA GLY A 243 10.92 -14.67 27.91
C GLY A 243 10.37 -14.23 26.54
N THR A 244 9.11 -13.78 26.38
CA THR A 244 8.61 -13.36 25.06
C THR A 244 9.10 -11.98 24.63
N PHE A 245 9.06 -11.01 25.54
CA PHE A 245 9.50 -9.65 25.25
C PHE A 245 11.03 -9.58 25.14
N ASP A 246 11.75 -10.30 25.99
CA ASP A 246 13.21 -10.43 25.93
C ASP A 246 13.64 -11.13 24.63
N LYS A 247 12.93 -12.18 24.21
CA LYS A 247 13.16 -12.81 22.90
C LYS A 247 12.91 -11.81 21.78
N PHE A 248 11.81 -11.06 21.82
CA PHE A 248 11.50 -10.06 20.81
C PHE A 248 12.59 -8.99 20.67
N ILE A 249 13.18 -8.53 21.78
CA ILE A 249 14.30 -7.56 21.76
C ILE A 249 15.56 -8.17 21.16
N ASN A 250 15.92 -9.38 21.60
CA ASN A 250 17.25 -9.96 21.35
C ASN A 250 17.32 -10.82 20.07
N VAL A 251 16.19 -11.28 19.54
CA VAL A 251 16.16 -12.09 18.31
C VAL A 251 16.43 -11.22 17.08
N ILE A 252 17.29 -11.72 16.19
CA ILE A 252 17.48 -11.11 14.88
C ILE A 252 16.25 -11.35 14.00
N SER A 253 15.83 -10.33 13.26
CA SER A 253 14.76 -10.43 12.27
C SER A 253 14.82 -9.24 11.32
N ALA A 254 13.89 -9.17 10.37
CA ALA A 254 13.61 -7.93 9.67
C ALA A 254 13.02 -6.91 10.66
N ARG A 255 13.37 -5.63 10.52
CA ARG A 255 12.93 -4.55 11.42
C ARG A 255 12.59 -3.30 10.62
N THR A 256 11.60 -2.56 11.07
CA THR A 256 11.34 -1.20 10.58
C THR A 256 11.33 -0.23 11.74
N ALA A 257 11.70 1.02 11.46
CA ALA A 257 11.73 2.08 12.44
C ALA A 257 11.34 3.41 11.79
N VAL A 258 10.94 4.33 12.65
CA VAL A 258 10.79 5.75 12.32
C VAL A 258 11.55 6.58 13.33
N GLY A 259 12.27 7.58 12.86
CA GLY A 259 13.01 8.51 13.69
C GLY A 259 13.20 9.86 13.01
N HIS A 260 14.07 10.69 13.56
CA HIS A 260 14.46 11.95 12.92
C HIS A 260 15.95 12.26 13.10
N ASP A 261 16.50 13.03 12.17
CA ASP A 261 17.84 13.59 12.29
C ASP A 261 17.85 14.93 13.03
N ARG A 262 19.05 15.52 13.20
CA ARG A 262 19.21 16.82 13.87
C ARG A 262 18.62 17.98 13.07
N GLN A 263 18.42 17.82 11.76
CA GLN A 263 17.85 18.84 10.89
C GLN A 263 16.32 18.83 10.93
N GLY A 264 15.70 17.89 11.65
CA GLY A 264 14.25 17.74 11.73
C GLY A 264 13.66 16.99 10.54
N GLN A 265 14.48 16.34 9.71
CA GLN A 265 13.96 15.46 8.67
C GLN A 265 13.45 14.18 9.32
N LEU A 266 12.28 13.73 8.89
CA LEU A 266 11.75 12.42 9.27
C LEU A 266 12.55 11.34 8.54
N VAL A 267 12.86 10.26 9.23
CA VAL A 267 13.67 9.16 8.69
C VAL A 267 12.92 7.85 8.88
N LEU A 268 12.57 7.20 7.77
CA LEU A 268 12.07 5.83 7.76
C LEU A 268 13.24 4.87 7.54
N VAL A 269 13.29 3.79 8.31
CA VAL A 269 14.36 2.80 8.21
C VAL A 269 13.76 1.41 8.07
N HIS A 270 14.18 0.72 7.03
CA HIS A 270 13.81 -0.67 6.76
C HIS A 270 15.06 -1.53 6.74
N VAL A 271 15.06 -2.61 7.51
CA VAL A 271 16.13 -3.60 7.57
C VAL A 271 15.56 -4.96 7.22
N ASP A 272 16.20 -5.59 6.25
CA ASP A 272 15.81 -6.87 5.72
C ASP A 272 16.26 -8.01 6.61
N GLY A 273 15.49 -9.11 6.63
CA GLY A 273 15.79 -10.22 7.52
C GLY A 273 14.73 -11.30 7.61
N GLN A 274 15.02 -12.28 8.45
CA GLN A 274 14.12 -13.39 8.77
C GLN A 274 14.36 -13.78 10.23
N THR A 275 13.28 -13.93 11.00
CA THR A 275 13.34 -14.21 12.43
C THR A 275 14.25 -15.42 12.70
N GLU A 276 15.18 -15.26 13.65
CA GLU A 276 16.19 -16.26 14.04
C GLU A 276 17.26 -16.60 12.98
N SER A 277 17.26 -15.94 11.82
CA SER A 277 18.19 -16.26 10.72
C SER A 277 18.96 -15.06 10.16
N ARG A 278 18.28 -13.97 9.80
CA ARG A 278 18.88 -12.80 9.13
C ARG A 278 18.33 -11.49 9.69
N GLY A 279 19.07 -10.40 9.48
CA GLY A 279 18.70 -9.06 9.92
C GLY A 279 19.36 -8.69 11.24
N VAL A 280 18.66 -7.90 12.05
CA VAL A 280 19.19 -7.29 13.28
C VAL A 280 18.25 -7.50 14.46
N ASN A 281 18.83 -7.51 15.66
CA ASN A 281 18.06 -7.34 16.89
C ASN A 281 17.88 -5.84 17.22
N LEU A 282 17.13 -5.50 18.27
CA LEU A 282 16.82 -4.10 18.57
C LEU A 282 18.00 -3.31 19.14
N TRP A 283 18.96 -3.97 19.79
CA TRP A 283 20.20 -3.34 20.27
C TRP A 283 21.08 -2.89 19.11
N GLU A 284 21.30 -3.79 18.16
CA GLU A 284 22.07 -3.53 16.95
C GLU A 284 21.41 -2.46 16.08
N MET A 285 20.07 -2.51 15.96
CA MET A 285 19.31 -1.46 15.28
C MET A 285 19.53 -0.11 15.95
N ALA A 286 19.39 -0.02 17.27
CA ALA A 286 19.57 1.24 17.99
C ALA A 286 20.98 1.82 17.82
N GLU A 287 22.03 1.01 17.98
CA GLU A 287 23.42 1.45 17.77
C GLU A 287 23.67 1.87 16.32
N PHE A 288 23.12 1.13 15.35
CA PHE A 288 23.24 1.48 13.94
C PHE A 288 22.59 2.82 13.64
N LEU A 289 21.37 3.07 14.13
CA LEU A 289 20.68 4.36 13.98
C LEU A 289 21.45 5.50 14.66
N LYS A 290 22.01 5.26 15.85
CA LYS A 290 22.82 6.24 16.58
C LYS A 290 24.05 6.66 15.77
N HIS A 291 24.76 5.70 15.17
CA HIS A 291 25.91 5.99 14.30
C HIS A 291 25.53 6.76 13.03
N GLN A 292 24.31 6.58 12.51
CA GLN A 292 23.80 7.37 11.38
C GLN A 292 23.31 8.77 11.77
N GLY A 293 23.42 9.16 13.06
CA GLY A 293 23.08 10.50 13.54
C GLY A 293 21.58 10.72 13.80
N ILE A 294 20.80 9.64 13.94
CA ILE A 294 19.40 9.70 14.33
C ILE A 294 19.31 10.06 15.82
N VAL A 295 18.40 10.99 16.15
CA VAL A 295 18.28 11.57 17.50
C VAL A 295 17.24 10.80 18.32
N ASN A 296 16.00 10.74 17.83
CA ASN A 296 14.95 9.90 18.41
C ASN A 296 14.45 8.90 17.38
N ALA A 297 14.16 7.67 17.80
CA ALA A 297 13.59 6.65 16.93
C ALA A 297 12.81 5.59 17.70
N ILE A 298 11.70 5.12 17.15
CA ILE A 298 10.91 3.99 17.69
C ILE A 298 10.92 2.81 16.71
N ASN A 299 10.81 1.59 17.24
CA ASN A 299 10.65 0.38 16.43
C ASN A 299 9.17 0.16 16.06
N LEU A 300 8.92 -0.19 14.81
CA LEU A 300 7.60 -0.51 14.25
C LEU A 300 7.46 -2.01 13.98
N ASP A 301 6.37 -2.42 13.32
CA ASP A 301 6.14 -3.84 13.07
C ASP A 301 7.19 -4.45 12.13
N GLY A 302 7.67 -5.65 12.45
CA GLY A 302 8.85 -6.25 11.82
C GLY A 302 8.59 -7.68 11.32
N GLY A 303 9.67 -8.45 11.18
CA GLY A 303 9.63 -9.80 10.62
C GLY A 303 8.92 -9.82 9.26
N GLY A 304 8.00 -10.76 9.08
CA GLY A 304 7.23 -10.89 7.83
C GLY A 304 6.34 -9.70 7.47
N SER A 305 6.15 -8.74 8.37
CA SER A 305 5.40 -7.50 8.10
C SER A 305 6.30 -6.39 7.55
N ALA A 306 7.62 -6.46 7.77
CA ALA A 306 8.56 -5.46 7.25
C ALA A 306 8.41 -5.40 5.73
N THR A 307 8.13 -4.23 5.17
CA THR A 307 7.91 -4.05 3.74
C THR A 307 8.21 -2.61 3.38
N LEU A 308 8.99 -2.41 2.33
CA LEU A 308 9.23 -1.11 1.70
C LEU A 308 8.68 -1.15 0.27
N VAL A 309 7.97 -0.10 -0.14
CA VAL A 309 7.47 0.12 -1.49
C VAL A 309 8.02 1.45 -1.97
N LEU A 310 8.71 1.43 -3.12
CA LEU A 310 9.18 2.63 -3.81
C LEU A 310 8.38 2.77 -5.11
N ALA A 311 7.70 3.90 -5.29
CA ALA A 311 7.02 4.20 -6.53
C ALA A 311 8.05 4.63 -7.59
N ALA A 312 8.66 3.65 -8.25
CA ALA A 312 9.27 3.91 -9.55
C ALA A 312 8.14 4.10 -10.58
N HIS A 313 8.28 5.13 -11.42
CA HIS A 313 7.42 5.36 -12.58
C HIS A 313 7.03 4.03 -13.22
N CYS A 314 5.72 3.73 -13.23
CA CYS A 314 5.08 2.57 -13.85
C CYS A 314 6.03 1.42 -14.21
N LEU A 315 6.30 0.46 -13.29
CA LEU A 315 6.32 -0.99 -13.58
C LEU A 315 7.01 -1.88 -12.53
N HIS A 316 7.73 -1.38 -11.52
CA HIS A 316 8.31 -2.27 -10.51
C HIS A 316 8.38 -1.61 -9.13
N ALA A 317 7.59 -2.12 -8.19
CA ALA A 317 7.91 -1.97 -6.77
C ALA A 317 9.18 -2.81 -6.53
N LEU A 318 10.30 -2.15 -6.24
CA LEU A 318 11.46 -2.83 -5.66
C LEU A 318 11.02 -3.35 -4.30
N TRP A 319 10.91 -4.67 -4.19
CA TRP A 319 10.47 -5.35 -2.99
C TRP A 319 11.65 -6.14 -2.42
N ASP A 320 11.92 -5.88 -1.14
CA ASP A 320 12.99 -6.51 -0.38
C ASP A 320 12.41 -7.70 0.41
N PRO A 321 12.98 -8.92 0.33
CA PRO A 321 12.34 -10.16 0.74
C PRO A 321 12.51 -10.44 2.25
N SER A 322 11.75 -9.72 3.06
CA SER A 322 11.50 -10.06 4.47
C SER A 322 10.28 -10.95 4.68
N SER A 323 9.60 -11.39 3.63
CA SER A 323 8.20 -11.77 3.74
C SER A 323 7.91 -13.28 3.54
N VAL A 324 6.78 -13.74 4.06
CA VAL A 324 6.42 -15.16 4.28
C VAL A 324 6.57 -16.05 3.03
N PRO A 325 6.77 -17.37 3.17
CA PRO A 325 6.67 -18.30 2.04
C PRO A 325 5.37 -18.04 1.26
N SER A 326 5.39 -18.15 -0.07
CA SER A 326 4.19 -17.92 -0.86
C SER A 326 3.15 -19.01 -0.58
N SER A 327 1.87 -18.68 -0.67
CA SER A 327 0.79 -19.66 -0.51
C SER A 327 0.75 -20.74 -1.60
N PHE A 328 1.48 -20.52 -2.71
CA PHE A 328 1.50 -21.40 -3.87
C PHE A 328 2.80 -22.22 -3.99
N ASP A 329 3.90 -21.72 -3.41
CA ASP A 329 5.24 -22.31 -3.47
C ASP A 329 6.10 -21.83 -2.27
N ASN A 330 6.70 -22.78 -1.56
CA ASN A 330 7.54 -22.49 -0.40
C ASN A 330 8.88 -21.83 -0.77
N MET A 331 9.27 -21.83 -2.04
CA MET A 331 10.50 -21.21 -2.53
C MET A 331 10.40 -19.69 -2.61
N TRP A 332 9.25 -19.16 -3.04
CA TRP A 332 9.04 -17.72 -3.22
C TRP A 332 8.60 -17.06 -1.93
N ARG A 333 8.99 -15.80 -1.74
CA ARG A 333 8.58 -14.95 -0.62
C ARG A 333 7.39 -14.12 -1.10
N CYS A 334 6.45 -13.72 -0.22
CA CYS A 334 5.23 -12.93 -0.50
C CYS A 334 4.96 -11.86 0.56
N PRO A 335 4.62 -10.60 0.18
CA PRO A 335 4.45 -9.53 1.16
C PRO A 335 3.22 -9.83 2.01
N ARG A 336 3.28 -9.46 3.29
CA ARG A 336 2.17 -9.70 4.21
C ARG A 336 1.09 -8.64 4.05
N SER A 337 -0.17 -9.06 4.15
CA SER A 337 -1.27 -8.14 4.41
C SER A 337 -1.19 -7.63 5.85
N ILE A 338 -0.88 -6.34 5.99
CA ILE A 338 -0.62 -5.61 7.23
C ILE A 338 -1.80 -4.68 7.56
N SER A 339 -1.65 -3.88 8.62
CA SER A 339 -2.63 -2.89 9.06
C SER A 339 -2.28 -1.49 8.53
N THR A 340 -1.79 -0.58 9.36
CA THR A 340 -1.46 0.79 8.95
C THR A 340 -0.17 0.84 8.13
N ILE A 341 -0.02 1.88 7.31
CA ILE A 341 1.22 2.17 6.58
C ILE A 341 1.71 3.59 6.87
N MET A 342 3.01 3.78 6.68
CA MET A 342 3.68 5.07 6.64
C MET A 342 3.84 5.47 5.18
N CYS A 343 3.10 6.50 4.75
CA CYS A 343 3.06 6.96 3.37
C CYS A 343 3.80 8.28 3.24
N ILE A 344 4.74 8.35 2.31
CA ILE A 344 5.36 9.59 1.86
C ILE A 344 4.77 9.97 0.52
N HIS A 345 4.23 11.16 0.38
CA HIS A 345 3.57 11.63 -0.82
C HIS A 345 3.92 13.10 -1.11
N GLU A 346 3.62 13.54 -2.34
CA GLU A 346 3.69 14.96 -2.68
C GLU A 346 2.73 15.77 -1.81
N PRO A 347 3.10 17.00 -1.41
CA PRO A 347 2.24 17.82 -0.55
C PRO A 347 0.88 18.07 -1.21
N ALA A 348 -0.19 17.93 -0.42
CA ALA A 348 -1.52 18.28 -0.89
C ALA A 348 -1.63 19.78 -1.18
N CYS A 349 -2.39 20.12 -2.21
CA CYS A 349 -2.66 21.51 -2.54
C CYS A 349 -3.61 22.18 -1.58
N GLU A 350 -3.28 23.42 -1.22
CA GLU A 350 -4.15 24.30 -0.46
C GLU A 350 -4.43 25.56 -1.26
N PRO A 351 -5.70 25.83 -1.64
CA PRO A 351 -6.90 24.99 -1.46
C PRO A 351 -6.92 23.71 -2.30
N ALA A 352 -7.67 22.70 -1.83
CA ALA A 352 -7.73 21.39 -2.47
C ALA A 352 -8.19 21.47 -3.94
N ASP A 353 -7.58 20.62 -4.78
CA ASP A 353 -7.86 20.48 -6.22
C ASP A 353 -7.71 21.75 -7.08
N CYS A 354 -7.20 22.86 -6.53
CA CYS A 354 -7.02 24.12 -7.26
C CYS A 354 -8.27 24.54 -8.06
N SER A 355 -9.44 24.28 -7.47
CA SER A 355 -10.78 24.49 -8.07
C SER A 355 -10.99 23.82 -9.44
N GLY A 356 -10.15 22.85 -9.82
CA GLY A 356 -10.14 22.24 -11.15
C GLY A 356 -9.57 23.13 -12.26
N HIS A 357 -8.96 24.26 -11.91
CA HIS A 357 -8.49 25.31 -12.81
C HIS A 357 -6.98 25.59 -12.67
N GLY A 358 -6.28 24.75 -11.92
CA GLY A 358 -4.84 24.85 -11.72
C GLY A 358 -4.18 23.51 -11.53
N ASN A 359 -2.86 23.51 -11.71
CA ASN A 359 -1.98 22.40 -11.38
C ASN A 359 -1.44 22.58 -9.97
N CYS A 360 -1.34 21.47 -9.25
CA CYS A 360 -0.70 21.44 -7.95
C CYS A 360 0.82 21.32 -8.11
N VAL A 361 1.57 22.31 -7.64
CA VAL A 361 3.03 22.29 -7.65
C VAL A 361 3.51 22.63 -6.24
N GLU A 362 4.23 21.70 -5.60
CA GLU A 362 4.76 21.86 -4.24
C GLU A 362 3.70 22.24 -3.17
N GLY A 363 2.43 21.88 -3.41
CA GLY A 363 1.31 22.19 -2.51
C GLY A 363 0.67 23.56 -2.73
N GLU A 364 1.13 24.31 -3.74
CA GLU A 364 0.53 25.56 -4.21
C GLU A 364 -0.19 25.37 -5.55
N CYS A 365 -1.27 26.13 -5.73
CA CYS A 365 -2.06 26.10 -6.94
C CYS A 365 -1.49 27.05 -7.99
N HIS A 366 -1.04 26.48 -9.10
CA HIS A 366 -0.64 27.23 -10.30
C HIS A 366 -1.74 27.14 -11.35
N CYS A 367 -2.44 28.24 -11.58
CA CYS A 367 -3.58 28.26 -12.50
C CYS A 367 -3.13 27.95 -13.94
N THR A 368 -3.86 27.07 -14.63
CA THR A 368 -3.48 26.56 -15.95
C THR A 368 -3.76 27.55 -17.08
N GLU A 369 -4.64 28.52 -16.84
CA GLU A 369 -5.08 29.50 -17.83
C GLU A 369 -5.02 30.92 -17.25
N ASP A 370 -4.67 31.91 -18.07
CA ASP A 370 -4.38 33.30 -17.63
C ASP A 370 -5.58 34.05 -17.04
N PHE A 371 -6.79 33.51 -17.24
CA PHE A 371 -8.04 34.06 -16.73
C PHE A 371 -8.47 33.45 -15.40
N TRP A 372 -7.75 32.49 -14.85
CA TRP A 372 -7.98 32.04 -13.47
C TRP A 372 -6.93 32.66 -12.56
N ARG A 373 -7.40 33.32 -11.50
CA ARG A 373 -6.58 34.00 -10.51
C ARG A 373 -7.01 33.61 -9.11
N GLY A 374 -6.26 34.11 -8.14
CA GLY A 374 -6.47 33.81 -6.74
C GLY A 374 -5.73 32.54 -6.31
N PRO A 375 -5.55 32.36 -5.00
CA PRO A 375 -4.80 31.25 -4.44
C PRO A 375 -5.45 29.88 -4.70
N ALA A 376 -6.73 29.84 -5.03
CA ALA A 376 -7.46 28.61 -5.35
C ALA A 376 -7.71 28.40 -6.85
N CYS A 377 -7.28 29.34 -7.70
CA CYS A 377 -7.70 29.40 -9.11
C CYS A 377 -9.22 29.48 -9.29
N ASP A 378 -9.92 30.11 -8.36
CA ASP A 378 -11.38 30.25 -8.32
C ASP A 378 -11.90 31.61 -8.84
N ILE A 379 -11.00 32.57 -9.05
CA ILE A 379 -11.37 33.90 -9.51
C ILE A 379 -11.24 33.96 -11.03
N LEU A 380 -12.36 34.04 -11.72
CA LEU A 380 -12.40 34.29 -13.15
C LEU A 380 -12.08 35.77 -13.45
N ASP A 381 -10.88 36.02 -13.97
CA ASP A 381 -10.42 37.32 -14.46
C ASP A 381 -10.40 37.35 -15.99
N CYS A 382 -11.51 37.80 -16.56
CA CYS A 382 -11.66 37.95 -18.00
C CYS A 382 -10.96 39.18 -18.59
N GLY A 383 -10.13 39.88 -17.82
CA GLY A 383 -9.48 41.12 -18.24
C GLY A 383 -10.49 42.14 -18.78
N PRO A 384 -10.24 42.80 -19.93
CA PRO A 384 -11.13 43.81 -20.49
C PRO A 384 -12.49 43.29 -20.97
N SER A 385 -12.68 41.97 -21.05
CA SER A 385 -13.84 41.34 -21.69
C SER A 385 -15.09 41.21 -20.80
N ASN A 386 -15.13 41.87 -19.64
CA ASN A 386 -16.28 42.00 -18.72
C ASN A 386 -17.23 40.78 -18.70
N CYS A 387 -16.85 39.72 -17.99
CA CYS A 387 -17.67 38.52 -17.82
C CYS A 387 -18.88 38.69 -16.88
N SER A 388 -19.24 39.91 -16.49
CA SER A 388 -20.22 40.14 -15.41
C SER A 388 -21.67 39.93 -15.81
N LEU A 389 -22.04 39.84 -17.09
CA LEU A 389 -23.44 39.70 -17.49
C LEU A 389 -23.58 38.84 -18.75
N HIS A 390 -24.10 37.63 -18.55
CA HIS A 390 -24.42 36.58 -19.51
C HIS A 390 -23.29 35.65 -19.95
N ALA A 391 -23.61 34.36 -19.83
CA ALA A 391 -22.91 33.23 -20.41
C ALA A 391 -22.40 33.55 -21.83
N LEU A 392 -21.11 33.28 -22.04
CA LEU A 392 -20.44 33.02 -23.31
C LEU A 392 -20.89 33.88 -24.50
N THR A 393 -20.19 35.00 -24.74
CA THR A 393 -19.97 35.49 -26.11
C THR A 393 -18.52 35.97 -26.31
N MET A 394 -17.79 35.17 -27.09
CA MET A 394 -16.76 35.50 -28.11
C MET A 394 -15.90 36.77 -28.04
N THR A 395 -14.58 36.57 -28.19
CA THR A 395 -13.67 37.08 -29.25
C THR A 395 -12.25 36.57 -28.90
N ASP A 396 -11.42 35.93 -29.72
CA ASP A 396 -11.38 35.69 -31.17
C ASP A 396 -10.56 34.41 -31.49
N PHE A 397 -10.95 33.80 -32.62
CA PHE A 397 -10.27 32.84 -33.50
C PHE A 397 -10.87 31.43 -33.59
N PHE A 398 -11.37 31.16 -34.81
CA PHE A 398 -12.02 29.97 -35.34
C PHE A 398 -13.52 29.80 -35.03
N VAL A 399 -14.34 30.67 -35.64
CA VAL A 399 -15.75 30.35 -35.92
C VAL A 399 -15.80 29.37 -37.08
N ILE A 400 -16.03 28.09 -36.76
CA ILE A 400 -16.73 27.19 -37.67
C ILE A 400 -18.19 27.65 -37.68
N ASN A 401 -18.62 28.26 -38.79
CA ASN A 401 -20.03 28.49 -39.10
C ASN A 401 -20.79 27.17 -38.97
N SER A 402 -21.70 27.05 -38.00
CA SER A 402 -22.94 26.24 -38.04
C SER A 402 -23.57 26.18 -36.64
N LEU A 403 -24.34 27.21 -36.24
CA LEU A 403 -25.34 27.02 -35.19
C LEU A 403 -26.71 26.98 -35.85
N GLU A 404 -27.24 25.78 -36.01
CA GLU A 404 -28.58 25.55 -36.56
C GLU A 404 -29.65 26.02 -35.56
N CYS A 405 -30.69 26.71 -36.06
CA CYS A 405 -31.77 27.22 -35.21
C CYS A 405 -32.67 26.12 -34.61
N PRO A 406 -33.18 26.31 -33.38
CA PRO A 406 -34.16 25.41 -32.77
C PRO A 406 -35.42 25.24 -33.64
N MET A 407 -36.06 24.06 -33.57
CA MET A 407 -37.25 23.78 -34.39
C MET A 407 -38.33 24.86 -34.23
N GLY A 408 -38.79 25.42 -35.35
CA GLY A 408 -39.79 26.48 -35.39
C GLY A 408 -39.22 27.91 -35.46
N TRP A 409 -37.90 28.07 -35.57
CA TRP A 409 -37.24 29.38 -35.69
C TRP A 409 -36.26 29.43 -36.87
N TYR A 410 -36.12 30.60 -37.50
CA TYR A 410 -35.27 30.84 -38.67
C TYR A 410 -34.67 32.25 -38.68
N GLY A 411 -33.68 32.47 -39.55
CA GLY A 411 -33.01 33.76 -39.75
C GLY A 411 -31.82 34.00 -38.81
N PRO A 412 -31.08 35.11 -38.97
CA PRO A 412 -29.87 35.40 -38.19
C PRO A 412 -30.19 35.43 -36.70
N ASN A 413 -29.41 34.66 -35.91
CA ASN A 413 -29.61 34.45 -34.47
C ASN A 413 -30.98 33.87 -34.07
N CYS A 414 -31.69 33.19 -34.99
CA CYS A 414 -32.94 32.47 -34.72
C CYS A 414 -34.05 33.34 -34.14
N GLN A 415 -34.10 34.62 -34.51
CA GLN A 415 -35.03 35.59 -33.93
C GLN A 415 -36.44 35.56 -34.57
N LYS A 416 -36.62 34.85 -35.70
CA LYS A 416 -37.90 34.81 -36.41
C LYS A 416 -38.58 33.44 -36.23
N ARG A 417 -39.88 33.43 -35.92
CA ARG A 417 -40.69 32.20 -35.84
C ARG A 417 -41.18 31.76 -37.21
N CYS A 418 -41.10 30.46 -37.50
CA CYS A 418 -41.71 29.84 -38.66
C CYS A 418 -43.23 30.09 -38.66
N ALA A 419 -43.77 30.63 -39.77
CA ALA A 419 -45.19 30.91 -39.93
C ALA A 419 -45.84 29.88 -40.88
N CYS A 420 -45.68 28.59 -40.59
CA CYS A 420 -46.26 27.50 -41.37
C CYS A 420 -47.62 27.09 -40.79
N GLU A 421 -48.58 26.78 -41.67
CA GLU A 421 -49.88 26.23 -41.27
C GLU A 421 -49.68 24.90 -40.54
N HIS A 422 -50.34 24.71 -39.40
CA HIS A 422 -50.25 23.52 -38.54
C HIS A 422 -48.90 23.23 -37.82
N MET A 423 -48.08 24.26 -37.53
CA MET A 423 -46.86 24.11 -36.70
C MET A 423 -45.78 23.20 -37.31
N CYS A 424 -45.74 23.06 -38.63
CA CYS A 424 -44.69 22.29 -39.31
C CYS A 424 -43.30 22.97 -39.23
N PRO A 425 -42.21 22.18 -39.20
CA PRO A 425 -40.85 22.73 -39.27
C PRO A 425 -40.59 23.40 -40.63
N CYS A 426 -39.96 24.58 -40.60
CA CYS A 426 -39.57 25.34 -41.78
C CYS A 426 -38.05 25.31 -41.99
N ASP A 427 -37.61 25.63 -43.20
CA ASP A 427 -36.20 25.81 -43.55
C ASP A 427 -35.53 26.84 -42.63
N ARG A 428 -34.39 26.48 -42.05
CA ARG A 428 -33.78 27.21 -40.93
C ARG A 428 -33.07 28.50 -41.34
N GLU A 429 -32.77 28.67 -42.62
CA GLU A 429 -32.18 29.90 -43.17
C GLU A 429 -33.24 30.82 -43.79
N THR A 430 -34.15 30.25 -44.57
CA THR A 430 -35.10 31.01 -45.41
C THR A 430 -36.51 31.11 -44.82
N GLY A 431 -36.87 30.23 -43.89
CA GLY A 431 -38.21 30.18 -43.30
C GLY A 431 -39.25 29.42 -44.13
N ASN A 432 -38.82 28.69 -45.17
CA ASN A 432 -39.71 28.05 -46.14
C ASN A 432 -40.31 26.73 -45.64
N CYS A 433 -41.62 26.52 -45.80
CA CYS A 433 -42.35 25.40 -45.19
C CYS A 433 -42.32 24.09 -46.00
N ASN A 434 -41.59 24.02 -47.11
CA ASN A 434 -41.64 22.91 -48.07
C ASN A 434 -40.56 21.84 -47.82
N VAL A 435 -40.35 21.44 -46.56
CA VAL A 435 -39.28 20.50 -46.15
C VAL A 435 -39.85 19.11 -45.83
N THR A 436 -40.67 18.55 -46.72
CA THR A 436 -41.28 17.22 -46.51
C THR A 436 -40.52 16.06 -47.16
N TYR A 437 -39.41 16.27 -47.88
CA TYR A 437 -38.78 15.18 -48.67
C TYR A 437 -37.44 14.61 -48.17
N GLU A 438 -36.67 15.32 -47.33
CA GLU A 438 -35.32 14.86 -46.94
C GLU A 438 -35.25 14.15 -45.57
N LEU A 439 -36.19 14.41 -44.65
CA LEU A 439 -36.14 13.82 -43.30
C LEU A 439 -36.47 12.31 -43.27
N ALA A 440 -37.22 11.81 -44.26
CA ALA A 440 -37.57 10.40 -44.39
C ALA A 440 -36.37 9.50 -44.79
N LYS A 441 -35.32 10.08 -45.38
CA LYS A 441 -34.16 9.32 -45.89
C LYS A 441 -33.10 9.05 -44.82
N SER A 442 -33.04 9.90 -43.79
CA SER A 442 -32.13 9.76 -42.65
C SER A 442 -32.55 8.63 -41.72
N PHE A 443 -33.85 8.55 -41.38
CA PHE A 443 -34.36 7.57 -40.41
C PHE A 443 -34.18 6.11 -40.86
N ALA A 444 -34.29 5.82 -42.16
CA ALA A 444 -34.10 4.48 -42.72
C ALA A 444 -32.62 3.99 -42.72
N ARG A 445 -31.65 4.87 -42.45
CA ARG A 445 -30.21 4.55 -42.48
C ARG A 445 -29.66 4.06 -41.14
N TRP A 446 -30.25 4.51 -40.03
CA TRP A 446 -29.84 4.14 -38.67
C TRP A 446 -30.38 2.77 -38.22
N GLU A 447 -31.54 2.36 -38.73
CA GLU A 447 -32.13 1.05 -38.41
C GLU A 447 -31.29 -0.11 -38.95
N LYS A 448 -30.69 0.05 -40.14
CA LYS A 448 -29.87 -1.00 -40.76
C LYS A 448 -28.50 -1.19 -40.09
N THR A 449 -27.93 -0.12 -39.52
CA THR A 449 -26.62 -0.18 -38.82
C THR A 449 -26.75 -0.84 -37.45
N TRP A 450 -27.86 -0.58 -36.73
CA TRP A 450 -28.13 -1.18 -35.43
C TRP A 450 -28.38 -2.70 -35.49
N ILE A 451 -29.12 -3.15 -36.52
CA ILE A 451 -29.36 -4.59 -36.75
C ILE A 451 -28.06 -5.32 -37.10
N PHE A 452 -27.18 -4.68 -37.87
CA PHE A 452 -25.89 -5.27 -38.23
C PHE A 452 -24.97 -5.44 -37.00
N MET A 453 -24.84 -4.41 -36.17
CA MET A 453 -23.98 -4.46 -34.97
C MET A 453 -24.46 -5.47 -33.94
N THR A 454 -25.77 -5.54 -33.71
CA THR A 454 -26.35 -6.53 -32.77
C THR A 454 -26.23 -7.96 -33.28
N SER A 455 -26.35 -8.19 -34.60
CA SER A 455 -26.16 -9.51 -35.21
C SER A 455 -24.71 -10.00 -35.10
N VAL A 456 -23.73 -9.10 -35.30
CA VAL A 456 -22.30 -9.43 -35.17
C VAL A 456 -21.94 -9.77 -33.72
N LEU A 457 -22.42 -8.98 -32.75
CA LEU A 457 -22.20 -9.25 -31.32
C LEU A 457 -22.84 -10.57 -30.87
N ALA A 458 -24.05 -10.87 -31.33
CA ALA A 458 -24.71 -12.15 -31.05
C ALA A 458 -23.92 -13.33 -31.62
N LEU A 459 -23.39 -13.22 -32.83
CA LEU A 459 -22.57 -14.26 -33.46
C LEU A 459 -21.28 -14.52 -32.66
N LEU A 460 -20.60 -13.46 -32.21
CA LEU A 460 -19.39 -13.57 -31.40
C LEU A 460 -19.65 -14.26 -30.05
N LEU A 461 -20.79 -13.96 -29.42
CA LEU A 461 -21.23 -14.63 -28.19
C LEU A 461 -21.51 -16.13 -28.41
N VAL A 462 -22.14 -16.50 -29.53
CA VAL A 462 -22.36 -17.91 -29.88
C VAL A 462 -21.04 -18.63 -30.13
N ILE A 463 -20.09 -18.02 -30.84
CA ILE A 463 -18.77 -18.62 -31.08
C ILE A 463 -18.00 -18.80 -29.77
N SER A 464 -18.04 -17.81 -28.88
CA SER A 464 -17.39 -17.88 -27.56
C SER A 464 -17.99 -18.98 -26.68
N THR A 465 -19.32 -19.09 -26.64
CA THR A 465 -20.01 -20.13 -25.86
C THR A 465 -19.74 -21.52 -26.43
N MET A 466 -19.74 -21.70 -27.75
CA MET A 466 -19.35 -22.95 -28.39
C MET A 466 -17.89 -23.32 -28.10
N GLY A 467 -16.96 -22.36 -28.10
CA GLY A 467 -15.56 -22.57 -27.73
C GLY A 467 -15.39 -23.04 -26.28
N ASN A 468 -16.09 -22.39 -25.35
CA ASN A 468 -16.08 -22.76 -23.93
C ASN A 468 -16.70 -24.14 -23.68
N VAL A 469 -17.79 -24.49 -24.37
CA VAL A 469 -18.39 -25.83 -24.30
C VAL A 469 -17.45 -26.89 -24.91
N GLY A 470 -16.77 -26.58 -26.00
CA GLY A 470 -15.76 -27.46 -26.61
C GLY A 470 -14.58 -27.76 -25.67
N LEU A 471 -14.05 -26.74 -25.00
CA LEU A 471 -13.02 -26.87 -23.97
C LEU A 471 -13.51 -27.73 -22.79
N PHE A 472 -14.74 -27.52 -22.34
CA PHE A 472 -15.34 -28.27 -21.25
C PHE A 472 -15.57 -29.76 -21.60
N LEU A 473 -16.00 -30.05 -22.83
CA LEU A 473 -16.19 -31.42 -23.31
C LEU A 473 -14.84 -32.13 -23.53
N LYS A 474 -13.80 -31.42 -24.01
CA LYS A 474 -12.44 -31.96 -24.13
C LYS A 474 -11.84 -32.30 -22.76
N ALA A 475 -11.98 -31.41 -21.77
CA ALA A 475 -11.57 -31.64 -20.38
C ALA A 475 -12.35 -32.78 -19.68
N ARG A 476 -13.53 -33.13 -20.19
CA ARG A 476 -14.33 -34.26 -19.70
C ARG A 476 -13.99 -35.58 -20.41
N SER A 477 -13.54 -35.51 -21.67
CA SER A 477 -13.02 -36.66 -22.43
C SER A 477 -11.68 -37.12 -21.90
N GLU A 478 -10.76 -36.20 -21.59
CA GLU A 478 -9.45 -36.52 -21.01
C GLU A 478 -9.58 -37.14 -19.61
N ARG A 479 -10.56 -36.70 -18.79
CA ARG A 479 -10.84 -37.31 -17.47
C ARG A 479 -11.46 -38.70 -17.50
N ARG A 480 -11.95 -39.20 -18.64
CA ARG A 480 -12.51 -40.57 -18.74
C ARG A 480 -11.48 -41.63 -19.17
N HIS A 481 -10.27 -41.23 -19.58
CA HIS A 481 -9.26 -42.17 -20.09
C HIS A 481 -8.17 -42.56 -19.07
N GLU A 482 -8.16 -41.99 -17.85
CA GLU A 482 -7.19 -42.33 -16.79
C GLU A 482 -7.78 -43.18 -15.65
N SER A 483 -8.54 -44.21 -16.00
CA SER A 483 -8.78 -45.35 -15.11
C SER A 483 -8.27 -46.62 -15.80
N GLY A 484 -6.95 -46.83 -15.77
CA GLY A 484 -6.33 -48.05 -16.29
C GLY A 484 -4.82 -48.08 -16.13
N ASN A 485 -4.35 -48.76 -15.07
CA ASN A 485 -3.03 -49.37 -14.85
C ASN A 485 -1.77 -48.57 -15.23
N TYR A 486 -1.13 -47.98 -14.21
CA TYR A 486 0.27 -47.59 -14.28
C TYR A 486 1.18 -48.84 -14.34
N LEU A 487 1.84 -49.05 -15.48
CA LEU A 487 2.93 -50.02 -15.64
C LEU A 487 4.26 -49.30 -15.34
N TYR A 488 4.99 -49.77 -14.33
CA TYR A 488 6.25 -49.17 -13.87
C TYR A 488 7.39 -49.51 -14.85
N HIS A 489 8.02 -48.50 -15.47
CA HIS A 489 9.31 -48.64 -16.15
C HIS A 489 10.40 -47.94 -15.32
N PRO A 490 11.37 -48.66 -14.75
CA PRO A 490 12.46 -48.02 -14.03
C PRO A 490 13.48 -47.45 -15.02
N LEU A 491 13.64 -46.13 -15.02
CA LEU A 491 14.77 -45.49 -15.70
C LEU A 491 16.01 -45.61 -14.81
N ARG A 492 16.89 -46.51 -15.23
CA ARG A 492 18.27 -46.64 -14.76
C ARG A 492 19.05 -45.35 -15.02
N GLU A 493 19.90 -45.05 -14.04
CA GLU A 493 21.07 -44.18 -14.04
C GLU A 493 21.64 -43.82 -15.42
N MET A 494 21.74 -42.52 -15.70
CA MET A 494 22.64 -41.99 -16.73
C MET A 494 23.72 -41.13 -16.07
N ASN A 495 24.62 -41.80 -15.34
CA ASN A 495 26.01 -41.37 -15.22
C ASN A 495 26.78 -42.03 -16.38
N GLY A 496 26.91 -41.32 -17.50
CA GLY A 496 27.72 -41.76 -18.64
C GLY A 496 29.16 -41.28 -18.48
N LYS A 497 30.02 -42.12 -17.90
CA LYS A 497 31.47 -41.91 -17.81
C LYS A 497 32.14 -42.18 -19.16
N ALA A 498 33.25 -41.49 -19.35
CA ALA A 498 34.18 -41.54 -20.46
C ALA A 498 34.48 -42.95 -21.00
N SER A 499 34.55 -43.04 -22.34
CA SER A 499 35.28 -44.09 -23.03
C SER A 499 36.78 -43.79 -22.91
N HIS A 500 37.49 -44.56 -22.09
CA HIS A 500 38.94 -44.73 -22.20
C HIS A 500 39.22 -46.21 -22.41
N THR A 501 39.63 -46.51 -23.63
CA THR A 501 40.35 -47.72 -24.03
C THR A 501 41.73 -47.71 -23.37
N SER A 502 42.04 -48.79 -22.64
CA SER A 502 43.41 -49.09 -22.24
C SER A 502 44.25 -49.44 -23.46
N THR A 503 45.32 -48.68 -23.67
CA THR A 503 46.55 -49.18 -24.28
C THR A 503 47.71 -48.60 -23.51
N SER A 504 48.61 -49.50 -23.10
CA SER A 504 49.86 -49.23 -22.40
C SER A 504 50.75 -48.25 -23.16
N ALA A 505 51.36 -47.30 -22.47
CA ALA A 505 52.81 -47.01 -22.49
C ALA A 505 53.12 -45.58 -22.03
N ALA A 506 54.31 -45.46 -21.41
CA ALA A 506 55.21 -44.31 -21.36
C ALA A 506 54.91 -43.15 -20.38
N CYS A 507 55.94 -42.90 -19.57
CA CYS A 507 56.20 -41.67 -18.82
C CYS A 507 56.48 -40.51 -19.79
N GLU A 508 56.17 -39.27 -19.39
CA GLU A 508 57.06 -38.09 -19.41
C GLU A 508 56.29 -36.79 -19.10
N THR A 509 57.07 -35.73 -18.94
CA THR A 509 56.96 -34.49 -18.17
C THR A 509 56.31 -33.29 -18.89
N GLU A 510 56.26 -32.15 -18.16
CA GLU A 510 56.12 -30.73 -18.63
C GLU A 510 54.71 -30.23 -19.01
N ASP A 511 54.35 -28.94 -18.93
CA ASP A 511 54.69 -27.77 -18.12
C ASP A 511 53.59 -26.72 -18.43
N THR A 512 53.40 -25.73 -17.54
CA THR A 512 52.81 -24.36 -17.71
C THR A 512 51.81 -24.00 -18.84
N GLN A 513 50.73 -23.26 -18.51
CA GLN A 513 50.64 -21.78 -18.62
C GLN A 513 49.20 -21.19 -18.73
N ASP A 514 48.94 -20.17 -17.88
CA ASP A 514 48.06 -18.97 -17.95
C ASP A 514 46.90 -18.81 -18.96
N GLN A 515 45.75 -18.30 -18.48
CA GLN A 515 45.39 -16.87 -18.62
C GLN A 515 44.06 -16.47 -17.95
N ILE A 516 44.10 -15.30 -17.30
CA ILE A 516 43.02 -14.53 -16.68
C ILE A 516 42.50 -13.48 -17.68
N TYR A 517 41.19 -13.20 -17.68
CA TYR A 517 40.63 -11.96 -18.23
C TYR A 517 39.71 -11.24 -17.23
N THR A 518 40.14 -10.05 -16.84
CA THR A 518 39.41 -8.99 -16.12
C THR A 518 38.71 -8.05 -17.11
N CYS A 519 37.49 -7.60 -16.80
CA CYS A 519 36.79 -6.52 -17.51
C CYS A 519 36.94 -5.18 -16.78
N LEU A 520 37.32 -4.13 -17.53
CA LEU A 520 37.40 -2.72 -17.13
C LEU A 520 36.11 -1.94 -17.48
N PRO A 521 35.83 -0.79 -16.82
CA PRO A 521 34.77 0.16 -17.16
C PRO A 521 35.25 1.31 -18.08
N PHE A 522 34.30 1.96 -18.78
CA PHE A 522 34.49 3.11 -19.71
C PHE A 522 34.14 4.47 -19.03
N PRO A 523 34.49 5.66 -19.60
CA PRO A 523 35.36 6.62 -18.92
C PRO A 523 34.78 8.04 -18.77
N GLY A 524 35.23 8.75 -17.73
CA GLY A 524 35.10 10.21 -17.60
C GLY A 524 36.46 10.89 -17.79
N LYS A 525 36.59 11.76 -18.80
CA LYS A 525 37.76 12.60 -19.05
C LYS A 525 37.90 13.69 -17.99
N LEU A 526 39.00 13.71 -17.24
CA LEU A 526 39.59 14.93 -16.68
C LEU A 526 41.04 15.03 -17.19
N ARG A 527 41.35 16.17 -17.81
CA ARG A 527 42.67 16.52 -18.35
C ARG A 527 43.37 17.37 -17.28
N LEU A 528 44.41 16.82 -16.64
CA LEU A 528 45.41 17.60 -15.91
C LEU A 528 46.67 17.66 -16.78
N LEU A 529 47.11 18.89 -17.09
CA LEU A 529 48.44 19.18 -17.63
C LEU A 529 49.37 19.39 -16.43
N SER A 530 50.52 18.72 -16.43
CA SER A 530 51.63 19.01 -15.52
C SER A 530 52.72 19.83 -16.24
N GLU A 531 53.25 20.79 -15.50
CA GLU A 531 54.64 21.24 -15.42
C GLU A 531 55.33 21.85 -16.66
N ASN A 532 55.48 23.18 -16.61
CA ASN A 532 56.77 23.83 -16.35
C ASN A 532 56.56 25.17 -15.65
#